data_AF-A0A9E3KDM1-F1
#
_entry.id   AF-A0A9E3KDM1-F1
#
_cell.length_a   1.000
_cell.length_b   1.000
_cell.length_c   1.000
_cell.angle_alpha   90.00
_cell.angle_beta   90.00
_cell.angle_gamma   90.00
#
_symmetry.space_group_name_H-M   'P 1'
#
loop_
_entity.id
_entity.type
_entity.pdbx_description
1 polymer ?
#
loop_
_entity_poly.entity_id
_entity_poly.type
_entity_poly.pdbx_seq_one_letter_code
_entity_poly.pdbx_strand_id
1 'polypeptide(L)'
;MKKLSTTNKILLLNGAIMLLYTLLTVLFDGAYWAFAVFLLSLAHAIIAFVVGLILLATHRKTSGLAFLLSSLIVPLIGLSMCLGGLGSYN
;
A
#
# COMPACT_ATOMS: atom_id res chain seq x y z
N MET A 1 -20.46 2.03 21.60
CA MET A 1 -19.43 2.08 20.53
C MET A 1 -18.40 0.99 20.78
N LYS A 2 -18.24 -0.01 19.89
CA LYS A 2 -17.21 -1.05 20.05
C LYS A 2 -15.83 -0.44 19.79
N LYS A 3 -14.91 -0.54 20.77
CA LYS A 3 -13.53 -0.08 20.64
C LYS A 3 -12.84 -0.90 19.53
N LEU A 4 -12.32 -0.24 18.49
CA LEU A 4 -11.54 -0.94 17.48
C LEU A 4 -10.28 -1.57 18.11
N SER A 5 -10.07 -2.86 17.82
CA SER A 5 -8.81 -3.55 18.10
C SER A 5 -7.63 -2.83 17.45
N THR A 6 -6.47 -2.83 18.10
CA THR A 6 -5.23 -2.24 17.58
C THR A 6 -4.92 -2.72 16.17
N THR A 7 -5.15 -4.01 15.88
CA THR A 7 -4.94 -4.57 14.53
C THR A 7 -5.87 -3.96 13.49
N ASN A 8 -7.13 -3.69 13.84
CA ASN A 8 -8.08 -3.07 12.93
C ASN A 8 -7.69 -1.62 12.64
N LYS A 9 -7.10 -0.91 13.61
CA LYS A 9 -6.56 0.45 13.41
C LYS A 9 -5.38 0.46 12.44
N ILE A 10 -4.47 -0.52 12.56
CA ILE A 10 -3.31 -0.65 11.66
C ILE A 10 -3.78 -1.00 10.23
N LEU A 11 -4.79 -1.87 10.10
CA LEU A 11 -5.38 -2.21 8.80
C LEU A 11 -6.06 -1.00 8.13
N LEU A 12 -6.80 -0.20 8.92
CA LEU A 12 -7.40 1.06 8.47
C LEU A 12 -6.36 2.08 8.04
N LEU A 13 -5.29 2.23 8.82
CA LEU A 13 -4.17 3.11 8.48
C LEU A 13 -3.50 2.67 7.18
N ASN A 14 -3.28 1.36 7.00
CA ASN A 14 -2.72 0.81 5.77
C ASN A 14 -3.60 1.15 4.55
N GLY A 15 -4.92 0.94 4.66
CA GLY A 15 -5.88 1.32 3.61
C GLY A 15 -5.92 2.84 3.34
N ALA A 16 -5.84 3.68 4.38
CA ALA A 16 -5.81 5.13 4.24
C ALA A 16 -4.55 5.63 3.50
N ILE A 17 -3.40 5.03 3.78
CA ILE A 17 -2.14 5.33 3.10
C ILE A 17 -2.23 4.94 1.61
N MET A 18 -2.82 3.79 1.30
CA MET A 18 -3.05 3.37 -0.10
C MET A 18 -3.94 4.35 -0.88
N LEU A 19 -5.01 4.84 -0.24
CA LEU A 19 -5.88 5.87 -0.82
C LEU A 19 -5.13 7.19 -1.05
N LEU A 20 -4.28 7.58 -0.10
CA LEU A 20 -3.47 8.79 -0.24
C LEU A 20 -2.52 8.72 -1.43
N TYR A 21 -1.83 7.59 -1.66
CA TYR A 21 -0.97 7.41 -2.83
C TYR A 21 -1.74 7.54 -4.15
N THR A 22 -2.95 6.98 -4.19
CA THR A 22 -3.85 7.09 -5.35
C THR A 22 -4.28 8.54 -5.58
N LEU A 23 -4.55 9.30 -4.50
CA LEU A 23 -4.93 10.70 -4.61
C LEU A 23 -3.77 11.58 -5.09
N LEU A 24 -2.56 11.33 -4.57
CA LEU A 24 -1.35 12.08 -4.92
C LEU A 24 -0.97 11.89 -6.40
N THR A 25 -1.11 10.68 -6.94
CA THR A 25 -0.87 10.42 -8.37
C THR A 25 -1.87 11.11 -9.28
N VAL A 26 -3.13 11.26 -8.85
CA VAL A 26 -4.15 11.99 -9.62
C VAL A 26 -3.94 13.51 -9.54
N LEU A 27 -3.46 14.02 -8.42
CA LEU A 27 -3.28 15.46 -8.19
C LEU A 27 -1.98 16.02 -8.79
N PHE A 28 -0.92 15.23 -8.88
CA PHE A 28 0.38 15.66 -9.37
C PHE A 28 0.70 14.98 -10.70
N ASP A 29 0.62 15.75 -11.79
CA ASP A 29 0.98 15.28 -13.12
C ASP A 29 2.52 15.36 -13.30
N GLY A 30 3.15 14.22 -13.58
CA GLY A 30 4.57 14.15 -13.90
C GLY A 30 5.10 12.73 -13.90
N ALA A 31 5.86 12.33 -14.93
CA ALA A 31 6.52 11.02 -14.98
C ALA A 31 7.40 10.74 -13.74
N TYR A 32 8.07 11.77 -13.22
CA TYR A 32 8.87 11.69 -11.99
C TYR A 32 8.01 11.44 -10.74
N TRP A 33 6.80 11.99 -10.67
CA TRP A 33 5.87 11.76 -9.57
C TRP A 33 5.31 10.35 -9.59
N ALA A 34 4.92 9.86 -10.77
CA ALA A 34 4.44 8.49 -10.95
C ALA A 34 5.52 7.46 -10.55
N PHE A 35 6.78 7.71 -10.91
CA PHE A 35 7.91 6.86 -10.50
C PHE A 35 8.22 6.95 -9.00
N ALA A 36 8.17 8.15 -8.41
CA ALA A 36 8.36 8.33 -6.97
C ALA A 36 7.28 7.60 -6.15
N VAL A 37 6.02 7.64 -6.61
CA VAL A 37 4.91 6.92 -5.97
C VAL A 37 5.09 5.41 -6.10
N PHE A 38 5.61 4.92 -7.22
CA PHE A 38 5.98 3.50 -7.36
C PHE A 38 7.05 3.09 -6.34
N LEU A 39 8.15 3.84 -6.19
CA LEU A 39 9.19 3.55 -5.20
C LEU A 39 8.64 3.58 -3.77
N LEU A 40 7.79 4.56 -3.44
CA LEU A 40 7.15 4.67 -2.14
C LEU A 40 6.20 3.50 -1.86
N SER A 41 5.46 3.05 -2.89
CA SER A 41 4.60 1.86 -2.80
C SER A 41 5.41 0.60 -2.50
N LEU A 42 6.62 0.47 -3.06
CA LEU A 42 7.52 -0.64 -2.81
C LEU A 42 8.05 -0.64 -1.38
N ALA A 43 8.48 0.52 -0.88
CA ALA A 43 8.91 0.68 0.51
C ALA A 43 7.78 0.34 1.49
N HIS A 44 6.56 0.80 1.21
CA HIS A 44 5.38 0.48 2.01
C HIS A 44 5.05 -1.02 1.99
N ALA A 45 5.16 -1.67 0.84
CA ALA A 45 4.93 -3.09 0.69
C ALA A 45 5.88 -3.93 1.56
N ILE A 46 7.15 -3.55 1.67
CA ILE A 46 8.12 -4.23 2.54
C ILE A 46 7.66 -4.14 4.01
N ILE A 47 7.23 -2.98 4.47
CA ILE A 47 6.71 -2.79 5.83
C ILE A 47 5.47 -3.66 6.05
N ALA A 48 4.52 -3.64 5.10
CA ALA A 48 3.31 -4.46 5.16
C ALA A 48 3.63 -5.96 5.20
N PHE A 49 4.62 -6.41 4.43
CA PHE A 49 5.08 -7.79 4.40
C PHE A 49 5.63 -8.24 5.76
N VAL A 50 6.54 -7.44 6.34
CA VAL A 50 7.13 -7.73 7.67
C VAL A 50 6.06 -7.77 8.75
N VAL A 51 5.13 -6.80 8.76
CA VAL A 51 4.00 -6.77 9.70
C VAL A 51 3.10 -8.00 9.51
N GLY A 52 2.85 -8.40 8.27
CA GLY A 52 2.09 -9.61 7.94
C GLY A 52 2.72 -10.88 8.51
N LEU A 53 4.04 -11.04 8.37
CA LEU A 53 4.79 -12.16 8.94
C LEU A 53 4.72 -12.19 10.46
N ILE A 54 4.88 -11.04 11.13
CA ILE A 54 4.77 -10.93 12.60
C ILE A 54 3.35 -11.31 13.07
N LEU A 55 2.32 -10.86 12.35
CA LEU A 55 0.93 -11.19 12.69
C LEU A 55 0.61 -12.68 12.48
N LEU A 56 1.20 -13.31 11.46
CA LEU A 56 1.12 -14.77 11.28
C LEU A 56 1.80 -15.53 12.41
N ALA A 57 3.01 -15.10 12.80
CA ALA A 57 3.77 -15.69 13.89
C ALA A 57 3.05 -15.57 15.26
N THR A 58 2.19 -14.56 15.43
CA THR A 58 1.43 -14.31 16.67
C THR A 58 0.00 -14.88 16.64
N HIS A 59 -0.27 -15.89 15.80
CA HIS A 59 -1.56 -16.56 15.63
C HIS A 59 -2.73 -15.68 15.15
N ARG A 60 -2.47 -14.45 14.66
CA ARG A 60 -3.48 -13.57 14.06
C ARG A 60 -3.60 -13.80 12.55
N LYS A 61 -3.93 -15.03 12.17
CA LYS A 61 -3.85 -15.52 10.77
C LYS A 61 -4.57 -14.65 9.74
N THR A 62 -5.80 -14.24 10.02
CA THR A 62 -6.61 -13.41 9.10
C THR A 62 -6.00 -12.04 8.85
N SER A 63 -5.54 -11.37 9.91
CA SER A 63 -4.87 -10.06 9.78
C SER A 63 -3.49 -10.17 9.14
N GLY A 64 -2.73 -11.23 9.45
CA GLY A 64 -1.44 -11.48 8.82
C GLY A 64 -1.55 -11.74 7.32
N LEU A 65 -2.54 -12.55 6.90
CA LEU A 65 -2.87 -12.76 5.49
C LEU A 65 -3.29 -11.47 4.78
N ALA A 66 -4.10 -10.62 5.42
CA ALA A 66 -4.48 -9.34 4.85
C ALA A 66 -3.28 -8.42 4.60
N PHE A 67 -2.31 -8.38 5.52
CA PHE A 67 -1.08 -7.60 5.36
C PHE A 67 -0.16 -8.18 4.27
N LEU A 68 -0.03 -9.51 4.18
CA LEU A 68 0.71 -10.15 3.09
C LEU A 68 0.06 -9.88 1.72
N LEU A 69 -1.26 -10.00 1.60
CA LEU A 69 -1.97 -9.69 0.37
C LEU A 69 -1.80 -8.21 -0.01
N SER A 70 -1.91 -7.31 0.97
CA SER A 70 -1.66 -5.87 0.77
C SER A 70 -0.24 -5.61 0.27
N SER A 71 0.77 -6.33 0.77
CA SER A 71 2.16 -6.19 0.30
C SER A 71 2.36 -6.53 -1.19
N LEU A 72 1.50 -7.39 -1.77
CA LEU A 72 1.53 -7.71 -3.20
C LEU A 72 0.70 -6.73 -4.03
N ILE A 73 -0.44 -6.29 -3.52
CA ILE A 73 -1.35 -5.41 -4.25
C ILE A 73 -0.79 -3.98 -4.35
N VAL A 74 -0.14 -3.48 -3.29
CA VAL A 74 0.38 -2.10 -3.24
C VAL A 74 1.40 -1.81 -4.36
N PRO A 75 2.43 -2.64 -4.59
CA PRO A 75 3.37 -2.43 -5.69
C PRO A 75 2.73 -2.55 -7.07
N LEU A 76 1.71 -3.41 -7.24
CA LEU A 76 1.00 -3.55 -8.51
C LEU A 76 0.22 -2.27 -8.86
N ILE A 77 -0.40 -1.64 -7.87
CA ILE A 77 -1.06 -0.33 -8.04
C ILE A 77 -0.02 0.76 -8.34
N GLY A 78 1.09 0.78 -7.61
CA GLY A 78 2.18 1.73 -7.88
C GLY A 78 2.76 1.56 -9.29
N LEU A 79 2.92 0.32 -9.75
CA LEU A 79 3.43 0.00 -11.07
C LEU A 79 2.45 0.39 -12.17
N SER A 80 1.15 0.11 -12.00
CA SER A 80 0.14 0.49 -13.00
C SER A 80 0.04 2.01 -13.13
N MET A 81 0.15 2.75 -12.02
CA MET A 81 0.20 4.22 -12.03
C MET A 81 1.48 4.74 -12.70
N CYS A 82 2.63 4.11 -12.42
CA CYS A 82 3.88 4.47 -13.08
C CYS A 82 3.82 4.27 -14.59
N LEU A 83 3.26 3.15 -15.06
CA LEU A 83 3.10 2.84 -16.48
C LEU A 83 2.07 3.75 -17.15
N GLY A 84 0.94 4.02 -16.48
CA GLY A 84 -0.07 4.97 -16.96
C GLY A 84 0.48 6.39 -17.09
N GLY A 85 1.27 6.83 -16.10
CA GLY A 85 1.99 8.10 -16.15
C GLY A 85 2.94 8.14 -17.35
N LEU A 86 3.87 7.19 -17.46
CA LEU A 86 4.84 7.12 -18.58
C LEU A 86 4.17 7.03 -19.96
N GLY A 87 3.06 6.30 -20.08
CA GLY A 87 2.29 6.19 -21.32
C GLY A 87 1.54 7.46 -21.72
N SER A 88 1.30 8.38 -20.78
CA SER A 88 0.68 9.68 -21.06
C SER A 88 1.67 10.76 -21.51
N TYR A 89 2.98 10.51 -21.42
CA TYR A 89 4.06 11.42 -21.83
C TYR A 89 4.73 11.03 -23.16
N ASN A 90 4.26 9.97 -23.82
CA ASN A 90 4.62 9.58 -25.19
C ASN A 90 3.52 9.99 -26.17
#